data_AF-A0A9Q8V9M8-F1
#
_entry.id   AF-A0A9Q8V9M8-F1
#
_cell.length_a   1.000
_cell.length_b   1.000
_cell.length_c   1.000
_cell.angle_alpha   90.00
_cell.angle_beta   90.00
_cell.angle_gamma   90.00
#
_symmetry.space_group_name_H-M   'P 1'
#
loop_
_entity.id
_entity.type
_entity.pdbx_description
1 polymer ?
#
loop_
_entity_poly.entity_id
_entity_poly.type
_entity_poly.pdbx_seq_one_letter_code
_entity_poly.pdbx_strand_id
1 'polypeptide(L)'
;MANKHEIPSAPGRAVPMRVIVCGLHRTGTSSMRLALRQLGFHDCYHMATVFENLHDHPQQWVRAYEAKYLGKGSFDKGDWDRLLGYSQACCDVPAALFSCELAQLYPDAKVVILNRDPEKWYDSVSATVNKALRPTGFFNVLQRIYIYLLDPGMRNWVRFTKVMGMLGMPFDHANEHDKAVAWFNERYAEFRARIPAERRIEFSVKDGWAPLCEHLDVPVPQVRDEQTGQLVEAPFPHANDRASFIARSERNLAAAVQRCNANLIDFLGRACLVGCLGYGGFLVGDVPRRSSLRRERLRHCMCRVVSITSHLMSLPPWLLLQGGRALEAVRL
;
A
#
# COMPACT_ATOMS: atom_id res chain seq x y z
N MET A 1 -17.01 27.48 38.74
CA MET A 1 -16.67 27.57 37.30
C MET A 1 -15.66 26.48 37.00
N ALA A 2 -16.15 25.35 36.48
CA ALA A 2 -15.30 24.21 36.12
C ALA A 2 -14.79 24.41 34.69
N ASN A 3 -13.48 24.37 34.52
CA ASN A 3 -12.80 24.60 33.26
C ASN A 3 -13.04 23.40 32.34
N LYS A 4 -14.13 23.44 31.57
CA LYS A 4 -14.36 22.56 30.43
C LYS A 4 -13.48 23.09 29.30
N HIS A 5 -12.32 22.46 29.07
CA HIS A 5 -11.64 22.27 27.77
C HIS A 5 -10.31 21.53 27.99
N GLU A 6 -10.38 20.34 28.61
CA GLU A 6 -9.39 19.30 28.29
C GLU A 6 -9.99 18.48 27.15
N ILE A 7 -9.40 18.65 25.97
CA ILE A 7 -9.62 17.78 24.82
C ILE A 7 -9.10 16.41 25.25
N PRO A 8 -9.91 15.32 25.23
CA PRO A 8 -9.42 14.00 25.57
C PRO A 8 -8.24 13.66 24.66
N SER A 9 -7.10 13.30 25.27
CA SER A 9 -5.93 12.78 24.56
C SER A 9 -6.37 11.72 23.55
N ALA A 10 -5.92 11.86 22.29
CA ALA A 10 -6.21 10.91 21.21
C ALA A 10 -6.06 9.46 21.70
N PRO A 11 -6.92 8.51 21.26
CA PRO A 11 -6.78 7.12 21.66
C PRO A 11 -5.36 6.67 21.29
N GLY A 12 -4.58 6.29 22.31
CA GLY A 12 -3.20 5.83 22.12
C GLY A 12 -3.15 4.56 21.30
N ARG A 13 -1.96 3.97 21.17
CA ARG A 13 -1.80 2.68 20.48
C ARG A 13 -2.74 1.62 21.06
N ALA A 14 -3.40 0.85 20.20
CA ALA A 14 -4.20 -0.31 20.62
C ALA A 14 -3.33 -1.44 21.18
N VAL A 15 -2.09 -1.57 20.68
CA VAL A 15 -1.09 -2.54 21.17
C VAL A 15 0.28 -1.89 21.33
N PRO A 16 1.09 -2.33 22.32
CA PRO A 16 2.44 -1.79 22.51
C PRO A 16 3.34 -2.12 21.31
N MET A 17 4.23 -1.19 20.96
CA MET A 17 5.32 -1.49 20.03
C MET A 17 6.33 -2.40 20.75
N ARG A 18 6.49 -3.64 20.28
CA ARG A 18 7.38 -4.65 20.87
C ARG A 18 8.63 -4.91 20.04
N VAL A 19 8.53 -4.84 18.70
CA VAL A 19 9.65 -5.19 17.80
C VAL A 19 9.77 -4.18 16.66
N ILE A 20 10.96 -3.62 16.48
CA ILE A 20 11.29 -2.76 15.33
C ILE A 20 12.27 -3.50 14.45
N VAL A 21 11.84 -3.88 13.25
CA VAL A 21 12.69 -4.56 12.29
C VAL A 21 13.31 -3.51 11.35
N CYS A 22 14.61 -3.28 11.49
CA CYS A 22 15.41 -2.48 10.58
C CYS A 22 15.75 -3.33 9.34
N GLY A 23 14.73 -3.62 8.53
CA GLY A 23 14.84 -4.41 7.31
C GLY A 23 14.32 -3.64 6.13
N LEU A 24 15.21 -3.32 5.19
CA LEU A 24 14.82 -2.68 3.93
C LEU A 24 14.07 -3.67 3.03
N HIS A 25 13.38 -3.15 2.01
CA HIS A 25 12.70 -3.98 1.02
C HIS A 25 13.66 -5.02 0.43
N ARG A 26 13.14 -6.24 0.18
CA ARG A 26 13.88 -7.38 -0.39
C ARG A 26 14.97 -8.01 0.51
N THR A 27 15.04 -7.69 1.81
CA THR A 27 15.93 -8.40 2.76
C THR A 27 15.26 -9.59 3.49
N GLY A 28 14.05 -9.97 3.08
CA GLY A 28 13.28 -11.04 3.72
C GLY A 28 12.17 -10.54 4.67
N THR A 29 11.79 -9.27 4.56
CA THR A 29 10.78 -8.61 5.41
C THR A 29 9.43 -9.31 5.41
N SER A 30 9.02 -9.91 4.29
CA SER A 30 7.76 -10.66 4.21
C SER A 30 7.81 -11.98 4.99
N SER A 31 8.94 -12.69 4.94
CA SER A 31 9.21 -13.84 5.82
C SER A 31 9.23 -13.42 7.29
N MET A 32 9.92 -12.32 7.61
CA MET A 32 9.95 -11.78 8.98
C MET A 32 8.55 -11.40 9.49
N ARG A 33 7.71 -10.78 8.65
CA ARG A 33 6.31 -10.46 9.00
C ARG A 33 5.52 -11.71 9.38
N LEU A 34 5.70 -12.81 8.64
CA LEU A 34 5.06 -14.09 8.95
C LEU A 34 5.67 -14.74 10.20
N ALA A 35 6.99 -14.67 10.35
CA ALA A 35 7.68 -15.24 11.50
C ALA A 35 7.19 -14.60 12.81
N LEU A 36 7.10 -13.27 12.85
CA LEU A 36 6.56 -12.54 14.01
C LEU A 36 5.11 -12.92 14.30
N ARG A 37 4.27 -13.11 13.27
CA ARG A 37 2.90 -13.61 13.48
C ARG A 37 2.87 -15.02 14.08
N GLN A 38 3.74 -15.92 13.62
CA GLN A 38 3.86 -17.28 14.17
C GLN A 38 4.38 -17.28 15.62
N LEU A 39 5.23 -16.31 15.99
CA LEU A 39 5.68 -16.09 17.36
C LEU A 39 4.61 -15.42 18.26
N GLY A 40 3.39 -15.20 17.75
CA GLY A 40 2.28 -14.66 18.52
C GLY A 40 2.23 -13.13 18.61
N PHE A 41 3.04 -12.40 17.83
CA PHE A 41 2.89 -10.95 17.73
C PHE A 41 1.63 -10.61 16.91
N HIS A 42 0.75 -9.78 17.47
CA HIS A 42 -0.60 -9.50 16.93
C HIS A 42 -0.58 -9.09 15.45
N ASP A 43 0.22 -8.08 15.10
CA ASP A 43 0.46 -7.70 13.72
C ASP A 43 1.85 -7.06 13.55
N CYS A 44 2.37 -7.17 12.34
CA CYS A 44 3.62 -6.54 11.91
C CYS A 44 3.34 -5.67 10.69
N TYR A 45 3.48 -4.35 10.86
CA TYR A 45 3.28 -3.37 9.80
C TYR A 45 4.30 -3.59 8.67
N HIS A 46 3.86 -3.50 7.42
CA HIS A 46 4.67 -3.76 6.23
C HIS A 46 4.14 -2.91 5.05
N MET A 47 4.91 -2.75 3.96
CA MET A 47 4.42 -2.13 2.71
C MET A 47 3.07 -2.69 2.22
N ALA A 48 2.79 -3.98 2.44
CA ALA A 48 1.51 -4.58 2.09
C ALA A 48 0.34 -3.92 2.85
N THR A 49 0.54 -3.54 4.12
CA THR A 49 -0.44 -2.81 4.92
C THR A 49 -0.73 -1.43 4.36
N VAL A 50 0.25 -0.77 3.72
CA VAL A 50 0.01 0.51 3.02
C VAL A 50 -0.90 0.29 1.81
N PHE A 51 -0.65 -0.75 1.02
CA PHE A 51 -1.49 -1.16 -0.10
C PHE A 51 -2.90 -1.60 0.29
N GLU A 52 -3.08 -2.17 1.48
CA GLU A 52 -4.39 -2.55 2.01
C GLU A 52 -5.20 -1.33 2.46
N ASN A 53 -4.54 -0.19 2.71
CA ASN A 53 -5.14 1.02 3.30
C ASN A 53 -4.85 2.29 2.46
N LEU A 54 -5.02 2.19 1.14
CA LEU A 54 -4.64 3.24 0.16
C LEU A 54 -5.30 4.60 0.38
N HIS A 55 -6.42 4.66 1.10
CA HIS A 55 -7.15 5.91 1.32
C HIS A 55 -6.56 6.77 2.44
N ASP A 56 -5.77 6.20 3.35
CA ASP A 56 -5.24 6.91 4.53
C ASP A 56 -3.72 6.78 4.66
N HIS A 57 -3.20 5.55 4.79
CA HIS A 57 -1.79 5.31 5.12
C HIS A 57 -0.79 6.02 4.19
N PRO A 58 -0.96 6.04 2.84
CA PRO A 58 -0.02 6.74 1.97
C PRO A 58 0.11 8.24 2.31
N GLN A 59 -0.98 8.88 2.73
CA GLN A 59 -0.98 10.31 3.08
C GLN A 59 -0.24 10.56 4.40
N GLN A 60 -0.42 9.69 5.39
CA GLN A 60 0.32 9.75 6.66
C GLN A 60 1.83 9.56 6.43
N TRP A 61 2.20 8.62 5.56
CA TRP A 61 3.61 8.45 5.20
C TRP A 61 4.16 9.67 4.47
N VAL A 62 3.42 10.26 3.52
CA VAL A 62 3.86 11.52 2.89
C VAL A 62 4.13 12.60 3.94
N ARG A 63 3.26 12.77 4.95
CA ARG A 63 3.50 13.69 6.07
C ARG A 63 4.81 13.35 6.81
N ALA A 64 5.04 12.07 7.14
CA ALA A 64 6.24 11.64 7.85
C ALA A 64 7.53 11.91 7.05
N TYR A 65 7.52 11.66 5.73
CA TYR A 65 8.66 11.96 4.86
C TYR A 65 8.89 13.47 4.71
N GLU A 66 7.83 14.26 4.47
CA GLU A 66 7.93 15.73 4.37
C GLU A 66 8.46 16.33 5.69
N ALA A 67 8.02 15.83 6.84
CA ALA A 67 8.52 16.26 8.14
C ALA A 67 10.01 15.89 8.35
N LYS A 68 10.40 14.64 8.08
CA LYS A 68 11.78 14.16 8.30
C LYS A 68 12.79 14.79 7.35
N TYR A 69 12.50 14.84 6.06
CA TYR A 69 13.50 15.18 5.03
C TYR A 69 13.41 16.63 4.56
N LEU A 70 12.27 17.30 4.71
CA LEU A 70 12.07 18.69 4.27
C LEU A 70 11.81 19.66 5.42
N GLY A 71 11.73 19.18 6.67
CA GLY A 71 11.36 20.01 7.83
C GLY A 71 9.95 20.60 7.72
N LYS A 72 9.08 20.01 6.90
CA LYS A 72 7.75 20.55 6.60
C LYS A 72 6.70 19.87 7.47
N GLY A 73 6.13 20.63 8.39
CA GLY A 73 5.16 20.13 9.36
C GLY A 73 5.84 19.27 10.44
N SER A 74 5.04 18.50 11.18
CA SER A 74 5.50 17.59 12.23
C SER A 74 4.90 16.20 12.06
N PHE A 75 5.61 15.21 12.60
CA PHE A 75 5.13 13.85 12.74
C PHE A 75 5.61 13.31 14.08
N ASP A 76 4.73 13.38 15.08
CA ASP A 76 5.09 13.09 16.47
C ASP A 76 4.71 11.67 16.90
N LYS A 77 4.94 11.36 18.19
CA LYS A 77 4.59 10.05 18.76
C LYS A 77 3.09 9.73 18.60
N GLY A 78 2.21 10.72 18.72
CA GLY A 78 0.77 10.54 18.55
C GLY A 78 0.41 10.19 17.10
N ASP A 79 1.10 10.78 16.13
CA ASP A 79 0.96 10.38 14.72
C ASP A 79 1.45 8.95 14.47
N TRP A 80 2.60 8.56 15.05
CA TRP A 80 3.08 7.18 15.00
C TRP A 80 2.14 6.19 15.68
N ASP A 81 1.54 6.59 16.80
CA ASP A 81 0.61 5.76 17.55
C ASP A 81 -0.69 5.56 16.79
N ARG A 82 -1.15 6.53 15.99
CA ARG A 82 -2.30 6.34 15.08
C ARG A 82 -1.94 5.46 13.89
N LEU A 83 -0.79 5.69 13.26
CA LEU A 83 -0.40 4.98 12.03
C LEU A 83 0.01 3.52 12.28
N LEU A 84 0.70 3.25 13.38
CA LEU A 84 1.25 1.94 13.70
C LEU A 84 0.56 1.28 14.89
N GLY A 85 -0.45 1.92 15.51
CA GLY A 85 -1.00 1.55 16.81
C GLY A 85 -1.63 0.18 16.93
N TYR A 86 -1.99 -0.44 15.81
CA TYR A 86 -2.59 -1.78 15.75
C TYR A 86 -1.55 -2.90 15.52
N SER A 87 -0.29 -2.54 15.27
CA SER A 87 0.79 -3.49 15.04
C SER A 87 1.77 -3.48 16.21
N GLN A 88 2.12 -4.68 16.71
CA GLN A 88 3.16 -4.82 17.74
C GLN A 88 4.57 -4.78 17.15
N ALA A 89 4.68 -4.92 15.83
CA ALA A 89 5.94 -4.79 15.14
C ALA A 89 5.81 -3.95 13.86
N CYS A 90 6.93 -3.49 13.34
CA CYS A 90 7.01 -2.89 12.01
C CYS A 90 8.27 -3.36 11.27
N CYS A 91 8.14 -3.56 9.97
CA CYS A 91 9.23 -3.95 9.07
C CYS A 91 9.00 -3.37 7.68
N ASP A 92 10.00 -3.52 6.80
CA ASP A 92 9.97 -3.03 5.43
C ASP A 92 9.92 -1.50 5.31
N VAL A 93 10.22 -0.99 4.13
CA VAL A 93 9.88 0.39 3.79
C VAL A 93 8.35 0.51 3.73
N PRO A 94 7.77 1.64 4.15
CA PRO A 94 8.43 2.87 4.57
C PRO A 94 8.95 2.90 6.02
N ALA A 95 8.47 2.03 6.92
CA ALA A 95 8.79 2.10 8.35
C ALA A 95 10.29 1.94 8.66
N ALA A 96 11.00 1.12 7.88
CA ALA A 96 12.44 0.89 8.04
C ALA A 96 13.29 2.18 7.89
N LEU A 97 12.83 3.17 7.10
CA LEU A 97 13.54 4.45 6.96
C LEU A 97 13.35 5.37 8.18
N PHE A 98 12.53 4.95 9.14
CA PHE A 98 12.29 5.65 10.40
C PHE A 98 12.69 4.80 11.61
N SER A 99 13.37 3.66 11.40
CA SER A 99 13.67 2.71 12.48
C SER A 99 14.47 3.32 13.63
N CYS A 100 15.42 4.22 13.34
CA CYS A 100 16.18 4.91 14.38
C CYS A 100 15.29 5.81 15.24
N GLU A 101 14.44 6.62 14.61
CA GLU A 101 13.49 7.50 15.30
C GLU A 101 12.46 6.68 16.10
N LEU A 102 11.95 5.59 15.52
CA LEU A 102 11.04 4.67 16.19
C LEU A 102 11.73 4.00 17.39
N ALA A 103 12.99 3.57 17.27
CA ALA A 103 13.72 2.96 18.38
C ALA A 103 13.96 3.93 19.54
N GLN A 104 14.10 5.23 19.25
CA GLN A 104 14.17 6.29 20.26
C GLN A 104 12.80 6.56 20.90
N LEU A 105 11.71 6.59 20.11
CA LEU A 105 10.35 6.84 20.58
C LEU A 105 9.73 5.67 21.36
N TYR A 106 10.20 4.44 21.12
CA TYR A 106 9.76 3.22 21.77
C TYR A 106 10.98 2.50 22.37
N PRO A 107 11.49 2.94 23.53
CA PRO A 107 12.72 2.41 24.13
C PRO A 107 12.59 0.94 24.58
N ASP A 108 11.38 0.49 24.91
CA ASP A 108 11.13 -0.89 25.34
C ASP A 108 11.05 -1.90 24.17
N ALA A 109 10.94 -1.40 22.93
CA ALA A 109 10.91 -2.26 21.76
C ALA A 109 12.30 -2.85 21.48
N LYS A 110 12.34 -4.16 21.26
CA LYS A 110 13.53 -4.88 20.78
C LYS A 110 13.76 -4.61 19.30
N VAL A 111 15.01 -4.61 18.85
CA VAL A 111 15.37 -4.24 17.49
C VAL A 111 15.99 -5.41 16.74
N VAL A 112 15.51 -5.68 15.54
CA VAL A 112 16.09 -6.69 14.65
C VAL A 112 16.65 -5.99 13.42
N ILE A 113 17.97 -5.98 13.25
CA ILE A 113 18.61 -5.52 12.01
C ILE A 113 18.57 -6.68 11.02
N LEU A 114 17.52 -6.69 10.18
CA LEU A 114 17.29 -7.72 9.18
C LEU A 114 18.11 -7.42 7.93
N ASN A 115 19.31 -7.98 7.87
CA ASN A 115 20.28 -7.66 6.84
C ASN A 115 20.36 -8.73 5.74
N ARG A 116 20.88 -8.33 4.59
CA ARG A 116 21.18 -9.18 3.44
C ARG A 116 22.44 -8.67 2.78
N ASP A 117 23.18 -9.57 2.14
CA ASP A 117 24.27 -9.21 1.23
C ASP A 117 23.82 -8.11 0.24
N PRO A 118 24.51 -6.95 0.18
CA PRO A 118 24.08 -5.80 -0.61
C PRO A 118 23.93 -6.07 -2.10
N GLU A 119 24.85 -6.86 -2.67
CA GLU A 119 24.82 -7.24 -4.09
C GLU A 119 23.59 -8.10 -4.39
N LYS A 120 23.37 -9.17 -3.61
CA LYS A 120 22.16 -10.02 -3.72
C LYS A 120 20.87 -9.27 -3.42
N TRP A 121 20.92 -8.20 -2.64
CA TRP A 121 19.78 -7.32 -2.43
C TRP A 121 19.49 -6.52 -3.70
N TYR A 122 20.50 -5.87 -4.29
CA TYR A 122 20.35 -5.09 -5.52
C TYR A 122 19.80 -5.94 -6.68
N ASP A 123 20.33 -7.14 -6.87
CA ASP A 123 19.82 -8.09 -7.87
C ASP A 123 18.33 -8.38 -7.69
N SER A 124 17.89 -8.56 -6.43
CA SER A 124 16.49 -8.82 -6.11
C SER A 124 15.60 -7.61 -6.38
N VAL A 125 16.06 -6.40 -6.04
CA VAL A 125 15.36 -5.14 -6.32
C VAL A 125 15.22 -4.96 -7.83
N SER A 126 16.33 -5.09 -8.56
CA SER A 126 16.39 -4.90 -10.00
C SER A 126 15.49 -5.85 -10.78
N ALA A 127 15.37 -7.10 -10.34
CA ALA A 127 14.52 -8.09 -10.99
C ALA A 127 13.01 -7.86 -10.76
N THR A 128 12.61 -7.12 -9.73
CA THR A 128 11.20 -7.00 -9.29
C THR A 128 10.66 -5.58 -9.40
N VAL A 129 11.31 -4.61 -8.76
CA VAL A 129 10.84 -3.22 -8.65
C VAL A 129 10.93 -2.50 -9.99
N ASN A 130 12.02 -2.68 -10.74
CA ASN A 130 12.21 -2.01 -12.03
C ASN A 130 11.13 -2.39 -13.06
N LYS A 131 10.73 -3.66 -13.08
CA LYS A 131 9.65 -4.14 -13.98
C LYS A 131 8.29 -3.59 -13.59
N ALA A 132 8.02 -3.40 -12.29
CA ALA A 132 6.77 -2.85 -11.81
C ALA A 132 6.64 -1.32 -12.06
N LEU A 133 7.77 -0.60 -12.04
CA LEU A 133 7.79 0.86 -12.20
C LEU A 133 7.82 1.33 -13.66
N ARG A 134 8.27 0.50 -14.61
CA ARG A 134 8.40 0.85 -16.04
C ARG A 134 7.40 0.04 -16.90
N PRO A 135 6.12 0.45 -16.97
CA PRO A 135 5.16 -0.22 -17.84
C PRO A 135 5.55 -0.06 -19.31
N THR A 136 5.70 -1.17 -20.01
CA THR A 136 5.95 -1.18 -21.46
C THR A 136 4.65 -1.42 -22.21
N GLY A 137 4.39 -0.64 -23.26
CA GLY A 137 3.25 -0.84 -24.17
C GLY A 137 2.07 0.12 -23.95
N PHE A 138 1.46 0.55 -25.06
CA PHE A 138 0.41 1.57 -25.10
C PHE A 138 -0.80 1.26 -24.20
N PHE A 139 -1.33 0.03 -24.25
CA PHE A 139 -2.49 -0.37 -23.44
C PHE A 139 -2.20 -0.36 -21.94
N ASN A 140 -0.98 -0.73 -21.52
CA ASN A 140 -0.56 -0.69 -20.11
C ASN A 140 -0.48 0.74 -19.59
N VAL A 141 -0.02 1.68 -20.44
CA VAL A 141 0.00 3.12 -20.11
C VAL A 141 -1.43 3.64 -19.97
N LEU A 142 -2.31 3.33 -20.93
CA LEU A 142 -3.71 3.77 -20.89
C LEU A 142 -4.46 3.22 -19.67
N GLN A 143 -4.24 1.94 -19.33
CA GLN A 143 -4.82 1.33 -18.13
C GLN A 143 -4.35 2.03 -16.85
N ARG A 144 -3.07 2.42 -16.76
CA ARG A 144 -2.57 3.18 -15.61
C ARG A 144 -3.13 4.58 -15.52
N ILE A 145 -3.31 5.26 -16.65
CA ILE A 145 -4.00 6.56 -16.70
C ILE A 145 -5.44 6.41 -16.22
N TYR A 146 -6.16 5.40 -16.73
CA TYR A 146 -7.51 5.07 -16.30
C TYR A 146 -7.61 4.86 -14.79
N ILE A 147 -6.71 4.04 -14.23
CA ILE A 147 -6.66 3.79 -12.79
C ILE A 147 -6.34 5.07 -12.01
N TYR A 148 -5.36 5.86 -12.46
CA TYR A 148 -5.00 7.11 -11.81
C TYR A 148 -6.17 8.10 -11.77
N LEU A 149 -6.95 8.21 -12.85
CA LEU A 149 -8.07 9.15 -12.91
C LEU A 149 -9.24 8.72 -12.02
N LEU A 150 -9.54 7.41 -11.96
CA LEU A 150 -10.76 6.91 -11.35
C LEU A 150 -10.59 6.19 -10.00
N ASP A 151 -9.36 5.92 -9.54
CA ASP A 151 -9.09 5.37 -8.20
C ASP A 151 -8.37 6.42 -7.32
N PRO A 152 -9.09 7.12 -6.42
CA PRO A 152 -8.48 8.05 -5.47
C PRO A 152 -7.39 7.42 -4.59
N GLY A 153 -7.54 6.15 -4.21
CA GLY A 153 -6.54 5.42 -3.43
C GLY A 153 -5.25 5.21 -4.23
N MET A 154 -5.36 4.95 -5.53
CA MET A 154 -4.17 4.87 -6.40
C MET A 154 -3.47 6.22 -6.54
N ARG A 155 -4.20 7.34 -6.56
CA ARG A 155 -3.56 8.68 -6.57
C ARG A 155 -2.74 8.93 -5.31
N ASN A 156 -3.28 8.54 -4.15
CA ASN A 156 -2.55 8.58 -2.89
C ASN A 156 -1.29 7.71 -2.94
N TRP A 157 -1.40 6.48 -3.47
CA TRP A 157 -0.28 5.57 -3.68
C TRP A 157 0.82 6.15 -4.58
N VAL A 158 0.44 6.73 -5.72
CA VAL A 158 1.39 7.35 -6.67
C VAL A 158 2.10 8.54 -6.02
N ARG A 159 1.36 9.38 -5.27
CA ARG A 159 1.98 10.49 -4.52
C ARG A 159 2.98 9.97 -3.48
N PHE A 160 2.60 8.98 -2.69
CA PHE A 160 3.45 8.37 -1.68
C PHE A 160 4.71 7.76 -2.28
N THR A 161 4.59 6.93 -3.32
CA THR A 161 5.75 6.28 -3.96
C THR A 161 6.69 7.30 -4.60
N LYS A 162 6.16 8.40 -5.17
CA LYS A 162 6.98 9.53 -5.66
C LYS A 162 7.76 10.18 -4.51
N VAL A 163 7.12 10.53 -3.40
CA VAL A 163 7.78 11.14 -2.24
C VAL A 163 8.82 10.20 -1.62
N MET A 164 8.48 8.93 -1.45
CA MET A 164 9.37 7.90 -0.93
C MET A 164 10.62 7.74 -1.82
N GLY A 165 10.46 7.70 -3.15
CA GLY A 165 11.58 7.63 -4.09
C GLY A 165 12.42 8.91 -4.08
N MET A 166 11.81 10.09 -4.09
CA MET A 166 12.56 11.35 -4.14
C MET A 166 13.29 11.67 -2.82
N LEU A 167 12.73 11.33 -1.66
CA LEU A 167 13.27 11.72 -0.36
C LEU A 167 13.95 10.58 0.39
N GLY A 168 13.40 9.36 0.31
CA GLY A 168 13.91 8.21 1.06
C GLY A 168 14.92 7.36 0.31
N MET A 169 14.79 7.26 -1.02
CA MET A 169 15.62 6.41 -1.89
C MET A 169 16.02 7.16 -3.17
N PRO A 170 16.79 8.26 -3.07
CA PRO A 170 17.02 9.22 -4.16
C PRO A 170 18.03 8.71 -5.20
N PHE A 171 17.76 7.55 -5.81
CA PHE A 171 18.56 6.95 -6.87
C PHE A 171 17.68 6.15 -7.83
N ASP A 172 18.12 6.01 -9.08
CA ASP A 172 17.48 5.14 -10.06
C ASP A 172 17.88 3.69 -9.82
N HIS A 173 16.98 2.93 -9.17
CA HIS A 173 17.12 1.50 -8.90
C HIS A 173 17.46 0.64 -10.14
N ALA A 174 17.29 1.14 -11.37
CA ALA A 174 17.62 0.39 -12.58
C ALA A 174 19.01 0.65 -13.12
N ASN A 175 19.54 1.84 -12.92
CA ASN A 175 20.70 2.32 -13.66
C ASN A 175 21.84 2.79 -12.75
N GLU A 176 21.60 2.91 -11.44
CA GLU A 176 22.57 3.46 -10.49
C GLU A 176 22.96 2.44 -9.41
N HIS A 177 23.56 1.32 -9.85
CA HIS A 177 24.03 0.23 -8.99
C HIS A 177 24.82 0.73 -7.77
N ASP A 178 25.92 1.44 -8.01
CA ASP A 178 26.85 1.83 -6.95
C ASP A 178 26.21 2.78 -5.94
N LYS A 179 25.32 3.67 -6.40
CA LYS A 179 24.54 4.55 -5.52
C LYS A 179 23.56 3.76 -4.66
N ALA A 180 22.89 2.76 -5.23
CA ALA A 180 21.96 1.91 -4.51
C ALA A 180 22.67 1.11 -3.40
N VAL A 181 23.81 0.49 -3.72
CA VAL A 181 24.62 -0.27 -2.76
C VAL A 181 25.21 0.64 -1.69
N ALA A 182 25.73 1.81 -2.06
CA ALA A 182 26.23 2.79 -1.10
C ALA A 182 25.13 3.27 -0.14
N TRP A 183 23.95 3.62 -0.68
CA TRP A 183 22.79 4.00 0.12
C TRP A 183 22.37 2.89 1.08
N PHE A 184 22.30 1.64 0.62
CA PHE A 184 21.98 0.50 1.46
C PHE A 184 22.97 0.37 2.63
N ASN A 185 24.26 0.35 2.34
CA ASN A 185 25.30 0.23 3.35
C ASN A 185 25.27 1.38 4.36
N GLU A 186 25.05 2.62 3.90
CA GLU A 186 24.93 3.79 4.76
C GLU A 186 23.72 3.67 5.71
N ARG A 187 22.57 3.20 5.23
CA ARG A 187 21.39 3.00 6.08
C ARG A 187 21.64 1.97 7.19
N TYR A 188 22.29 0.84 6.87
CA TYR A 188 22.62 -0.15 7.90
C TYR A 188 23.73 0.34 8.86
N ALA A 189 24.69 1.13 8.39
CA ALA A 189 25.66 1.79 9.25
C ALA A 189 24.95 2.76 10.23
N GLU A 190 23.97 3.53 9.74
CA GLU A 190 23.15 4.42 10.57
C GLU A 190 22.38 3.64 11.64
N PHE A 191 21.74 2.52 11.29
CA PHE A 191 21.04 1.66 12.26
C PHE A 191 21.98 1.20 13.38
N ARG A 192 23.20 0.77 13.02
CA ARG A 192 24.21 0.31 14.00
C ARG A 192 24.77 1.45 14.86
N ALA A 193 24.86 2.65 14.31
CA ALA A 193 25.39 3.82 15.02
C ALA A 193 24.38 4.41 16.01
N ARG A 194 23.10 4.50 15.62
CA ARG A 194 22.07 5.23 16.40
C ARG A 194 21.30 4.37 17.39
N ILE A 195 21.24 3.06 17.16
CA ILE A 195 20.55 2.13 18.06
C ILE A 195 21.60 1.58 19.04
N PRO A 196 21.30 1.34 20.33
CA PRO A 196 22.25 0.69 21.24
C PRO A 196 22.44 -0.80 20.92
N ALA A 197 23.65 -1.33 21.13
CA ALA A 197 24.00 -2.70 20.76
C ALA A 197 23.21 -3.76 21.56
N GLU A 198 22.99 -3.49 22.84
CA GLU A 198 22.24 -4.32 23.79
C GLU A 198 20.75 -4.46 23.42
N ARG A 199 20.22 -3.55 22.59
CA ARG A 199 18.82 -3.58 22.14
C ARG A 199 18.61 -4.27 20.80
N ARG A 200 19.69 -4.61 20.09
CA ARG A 200 19.61 -5.11 18.71
C ARG A 200 20.25 -6.47 18.52
N ILE A 201 19.77 -7.20 17.52
CA ILE A 201 20.49 -8.30 16.88
C ILE A 201 20.71 -8.01 15.40
N GLU A 202 21.83 -8.49 14.87
CA GLU A 202 21.98 -8.70 13.43
C GLU A 202 21.31 -10.04 13.09
N PHE A 203 20.47 -10.05 12.07
CA PHE A 203 19.71 -11.24 11.71
C PHE A 203 19.58 -11.34 10.19
N SER A 204 19.73 -12.55 9.69
CA SER A 204 19.40 -12.97 8.33
C SER A 204 18.31 -14.03 8.42
N VAL A 205 17.36 -14.05 7.48
CA VAL A 205 16.30 -15.08 7.43
C VAL A 205 16.84 -16.52 7.35
N LYS A 206 18.13 -16.69 7.03
CA LYS A 206 18.82 -17.99 7.00
C LYS A 206 19.24 -18.48 8.38
N ASP A 207 19.25 -17.62 9.39
CA ASP A 207 19.73 -17.94 10.73
C ASP A 207 18.67 -18.75 11.51
N GLY A 208 17.44 -18.85 10.99
CA GLY A 208 16.37 -19.66 11.56
C GLY A 208 15.75 -19.05 12.81
N TRP A 209 15.15 -19.91 13.65
CA TRP A 209 14.38 -19.46 14.81
C TRP A 209 15.22 -19.11 16.02
N ALA A 210 16.24 -19.91 16.33
CA ALA A 210 16.97 -19.84 17.59
C ALA A 210 17.42 -18.42 17.98
N PRO A 211 18.22 -17.69 17.17
CA PRO A 211 18.71 -16.36 17.56
C PRO A 211 17.59 -15.32 17.63
N LEU A 212 16.54 -15.45 16.81
CA LEU A 212 15.39 -14.54 16.83
C LEU A 212 14.56 -14.74 18.10
N CYS A 213 14.28 -15.99 18.47
CA CYS A 213 13.46 -16.36 19.62
C CYS A 213 14.17 -15.99 20.94
N GLU A 214 15.47 -16.27 21.03
CA GLU A 214 16.31 -15.87 22.17
C GLU A 214 16.29 -14.36 22.36
N HIS A 215 16.56 -13.59 21.30
CA HIS A 215 16.54 -12.14 21.40
C HIS A 215 15.17 -11.61 21.79
N LEU A 216 14.10 -12.13 21.19
CA LEU A 216 12.73 -11.67 21.43
C LEU A 216 12.14 -12.17 22.75
N ASP A 217 12.80 -13.09 23.44
CA ASP A 217 12.34 -13.74 24.69
C ASP A 217 10.98 -14.43 24.49
N VAL A 218 10.93 -15.30 23.48
CA VAL A 218 9.75 -16.08 23.10
C VAL A 218 10.17 -17.52 22.76
N PRO A 219 9.30 -18.53 22.95
CA PRO A 219 9.63 -19.91 22.59
C PRO A 219 9.69 -20.11 21.07
N VAL A 220 10.53 -21.05 20.64
CA VAL A 220 10.57 -21.52 19.25
C VAL A 220 9.23 -22.18 18.88
N PRO A 221 8.60 -21.80 17.76
CA PRO A 221 7.30 -22.32 17.38
C PRO A 221 7.39 -23.80 17.01
N GLN A 222 6.43 -24.58 17.48
CA GLN A 222 6.31 -26.02 17.23
C GLN A 222 5.09 -26.29 16.35
N VAL A 223 5.20 -27.24 15.42
CA VAL A 223 4.09 -27.74 14.60
C VAL A 223 4.00 -29.25 14.74
N ARG A 224 2.80 -29.79 14.56
CA ARG A 224 2.60 -31.24 14.54
C ARG A 224 2.96 -31.77 13.17
N ASP A 225 3.94 -32.67 13.12
CA ASP A 225 4.31 -33.37 11.91
C ASP A 225 3.17 -34.32 11.49
N GLU A 226 2.68 -34.20 10.26
CA GLU A 226 1.54 -34.98 9.77
C GLU A 226 1.87 -36.47 9.58
N GLN A 227 3.15 -36.82 9.39
CA GLN A 227 3.59 -38.20 9.14
C GLN A 227 3.88 -38.95 10.44
N THR A 228 4.52 -38.28 11.40
CA THR A 228 4.98 -38.89 12.66
C THR A 228 4.08 -38.55 13.84
N GLY A 229 3.23 -37.53 13.74
CA GLY A 229 2.35 -37.05 14.80
C GLY A 229 3.07 -36.35 15.96
N GLN A 230 4.39 -36.20 15.88
CA GLN A 230 5.24 -35.57 16.89
C GLN A 230 5.26 -34.04 16.73
N LEU A 231 5.55 -33.34 17.82
CA LEU A 231 5.81 -31.90 17.76
C LEU A 231 7.26 -31.69 17.32
N VAL A 232 7.42 -30.99 16.21
CA VAL A 232 8.72 -30.62 15.64
C VAL A 232 8.78 -29.11 15.47
N GLU A 233 10.00 -28.57 15.38
CA GLU A 233 10.21 -27.15 15.09
C GLU A 233 9.53 -26.77 13.76
N ALA A 234 8.76 -25.68 13.80
CA ALA A 234 8.14 -25.15 12.59
C ALA A 234 9.22 -24.73 11.58
N PRO A 235 9.06 -24.99 10.26
CA PRO A 235 9.98 -24.43 9.30
C PRO A 235 9.92 -22.90 9.31
N PHE A 236 11.08 -22.24 9.31
CA PHE A 236 11.11 -20.78 9.25
C PHE A 236 10.40 -20.28 7.97
N PRO A 237 9.50 -19.28 8.05
CA PRO A 237 8.69 -18.88 6.91
C PRO A 237 9.54 -18.43 5.72
N HIS A 238 9.26 -18.99 4.54
CA HIS A 238 9.83 -18.54 3.28
C HIS A 238 8.72 -17.98 2.39
N ALA A 239 8.62 -16.65 2.30
CA ALA A 239 7.57 -15.96 1.55
C ALA A 239 8.13 -14.94 0.57
N ASN A 240 7.27 -14.51 -0.37
CA ASN A 240 7.57 -13.46 -1.34
C ASN A 240 8.71 -13.80 -2.30
N ASP A 241 8.70 -15.06 -2.76
CA ASP A 241 9.40 -15.46 -3.98
C ASP A 241 8.93 -14.61 -5.18
N ARG A 242 9.67 -14.71 -6.29
CA ARG A 242 9.41 -13.89 -7.47
C ARG A 242 8.04 -14.15 -8.10
N ALA A 243 7.61 -15.40 -8.16
CA ALA A 243 6.34 -15.76 -8.78
C ALA A 243 5.16 -15.24 -7.93
N SER A 244 5.22 -15.42 -6.61
CA SER A 244 4.19 -14.90 -5.70
C SER A 244 4.13 -13.36 -5.71
N PHE A 245 5.25 -12.67 -5.90
CA PHE A 245 5.27 -11.21 -6.08
C PHE A 245 4.57 -10.76 -7.38
N ILE A 246 4.85 -11.41 -8.50
CA ILE A 246 4.23 -11.10 -9.80
C ILE A 246 2.72 -11.35 -9.72
N ALA A 247 2.31 -12.52 -9.23
CA ALA A 247 0.91 -12.87 -9.07
C ALA A 247 0.16 -11.89 -8.12
N ARG A 248 0.82 -11.40 -7.07
CA ARG A 248 0.25 -10.35 -6.20
C ARG A 248 0.11 -9.02 -6.95
N SER A 249 1.08 -8.63 -7.76
CA SER A 249 1.04 -7.39 -8.54
C SER A 249 -0.10 -7.41 -9.57
N GLU A 250 -0.31 -8.54 -10.25
CA GLU A 250 -1.42 -8.74 -11.19
C GLU A 250 -2.78 -8.68 -10.49
N ARG A 251 -2.92 -9.34 -9.33
CA ARG A 251 -4.15 -9.26 -8.51
C ARG A 251 -4.45 -7.83 -8.06
N ASN A 252 -3.44 -7.09 -7.62
CA ASN A 252 -3.60 -5.70 -7.21
C ASN A 252 -4.05 -4.80 -8.37
N LEU A 253 -3.48 -5.02 -9.56
CA LEU A 253 -3.89 -4.32 -10.78
C LEU A 253 -5.34 -4.62 -11.14
N ALA A 254 -5.74 -5.90 -11.13
CA ALA A 254 -7.11 -6.31 -11.40
C ALA A 254 -8.11 -5.70 -10.39
N ALA A 255 -7.78 -5.71 -9.11
CA ALA A 255 -8.60 -5.09 -8.07
C ALA A 255 -8.72 -3.56 -8.27
N ALA A 256 -7.65 -2.89 -8.70
CA ALA A 256 -7.69 -1.46 -9.03
C ALA A 256 -8.62 -1.16 -10.21
N VAL A 257 -8.57 -1.98 -11.27
CA VAL A 257 -9.51 -1.87 -12.40
C VAL A 257 -10.95 -2.08 -11.95
N GLN A 258 -11.22 -3.07 -11.10
CA GLN A 258 -12.56 -3.30 -10.55
C GLN A 258 -13.09 -2.09 -9.76
N ARG A 259 -12.26 -1.46 -8.92
CA ARG A 259 -12.62 -0.22 -8.21
C ARG A 259 -12.91 0.92 -9.17
N CYS A 260 -12.11 1.08 -10.23
CA CYS A 260 -12.34 2.12 -11.23
C CYS A 260 -13.66 1.92 -11.98
N ASN A 261 -13.98 0.68 -12.35
CA ASN A 261 -15.25 0.34 -12.98
C ASN A 261 -16.42 0.68 -12.06
N ALA A 262 -16.34 0.33 -10.77
CA ALA A 262 -17.36 0.67 -9.78
C ALA A 262 -17.52 2.19 -9.62
N ASN A 263 -16.41 2.93 -9.52
CA ASN A 263 -16.43 4.39 -9.41
C ASN A 263 -17.00 5.07 -10.65
N LEU A 264 -16.71 4.53 -11.84
CA LEU A 264 -17.27 5.02 -13.11
C LEU A 264 -18.79 4.80 -13.16
N ILE A 265 -19.26 3.60 -12.78
CA ILE A 265 -20.68 3.27 -12.76
C ILE A 265 -21.43 4.18 -11.75
N ASP A 266 -20.88 4.37 -10.55
CA ASP A 266 -21.46 5.28 -9.55
C ASP A 266 -21.52 6.72 -10.07
N PHE A 267 -20.44 7.21 -10.67
CA PHE A 267 -20.42 8.56 -11.27
C PHE A 267 -21.48 8.73 -12.35
N LEU A 268 -21.56 7.79 -13.30
CA LEU A 268 -22.55 7.82 -14.38
C LEU A 268 -23.98 7.70 -13.83
N GLY A 269 -24.19 6.88 -12.81
CA GLY A 269 -25.47 6.75 -12.12
C GLY A 269 -25.92 8.06 -11.47
N ARG A 270 -25.01 8.74 -10.74
CA ARG A 270 -25.28 10.06 -10.14
C ARG A 270 -25.54 11.12 -11.19
N ALA A 271 -24.75 11.17 -12.26
CA ALA A 271 -24.94 12.11 -13.35
C ALA A 271 -26.30 11.92 -14.04
N CYS A 272 -26.69 10.66 -14.29
CA CYS A 272 -28.00 10.31 -14.83
C CYS A 272 -29.13 10.76 -13.90
N LEU A 273 -29.03 10.48 -12.59
CA LEU A 273 -30.02 10.89 -11.59
C LEU A 273 -30.18 12.42 -11.55
N VAL A 274 -29.07 13.16 -11.50
CA VAL A 274 -29.08 14.64 -11.51
C VAL A 274 -29.71 15.16 -12.81
N GLY A 275 -29.39 14.54 -13.96
CA GLY A 275 -30.00 14.87 -15.25
C GLY A 275 -31.52 14.65 -15.25
N CYS A 276 -31.98 13.51 -14.73
CA CYS A 276 -33.40 13.17 -14.60
C CYS A 276 -34.14 14.13 -13.67
N LEU A 277 -33.56 14.44 -12.49
CA LEU A 277 -34.14 15.39 -11.54
C LEU A 277 -34.19 16.82 -12.11
N GLY A 278 -33.12 17.26 -12.76
CA GLY A 278 -33.07 18.56 -13.44
C GLY A 278 -34.11 18.65 -14.57
N TYR A 279 -34.28 17.58 -15.34
CA TYR A 279 -35.31 17.51 -16.38
C TYR A 279 -36.72 17.49 -15.80
N GLY A 280 -36.96 16.73 -14.73
CA GLY A 280 -38.24 16.75 -14.01
C GLY A 280 -38.58 18.13 -13.48
N GLY A 281 -37.61 18.82 -12.87
CA GLY A 281 -37.74 20.20 -12.42
C GLY A 281 -38.03 21.18 -13.57
N PHE A 282 -37.38 21.00 -14.73
CA PHE A 282 -37.68 21.79 -15.92
C PHE A 282 -39.10 21.56 -16.46
N LEU A 283 -39.62 20.34 -16.36
CA LEU A 283 -40.98 20.01 -16.80
C LEU A 283 -42.06 20.56 -15.86
N VAL A 284 -41.79 20.60 -14.55
CA VAL A 284 -42.74 21.05 -13.51
C VAL A 284 -42.61 22.56 -13.24
N GLY A 285 -41.45 23.16 -13.50
CA GLY A 285 -41.20 24.59 -13.31
C GLY A 285 -41.92 25.46 -14.34
N ASP A 286 -42.66 26.45 -13.86
CA ASP A 286 -43.38 27.43 -14.69
C ASP A 286 -42.40 28.42 -15.35
N VAL A 287 -41.73 27.99 -16.42
CA VAL A 287 -40.92 28.87 -17.28
C VAL A 287 -41.86 29.64 -18.22
N PRO A 288 -41.81 30.99 -18.26
CA PRO A 288 -42.72 31.80 -19.05
C PRO A 288 -42.85 31.34 -20.52
N ARG A 289 -44.09 31.34 -21.00
CA ARG A 289 -44.66 30.76 -22.24
C ARG A 289 -44.07 31.21 -23.60
N ARG A 290 -42.78 31.54 -23.73
CA ARG A 290 -42.25 32.15 -24.97
C ARG A 290 -41.38 31.30 -25.92
N SER A 291 -41.18 30.00 -25.71
CA SER A 291 -40.55 29.20 -26.79
C SER A 291 -40.90 27.70 -26.75
N SER A 292 -42.00 27.32 -27.40
CA SER A 292 -42.41 25.91 -27.63
C SER A 292 -41.37 25.11 -28.44
N LEU A 293 -40.76 25.72 -29.45
CA LEU A 293 -39.79 25.08 -30.35
C LEU A 293 -38.47 24.66 -29.67
N ARG A 294 -38.03 25.37 -28.60
CA ARG A 294 -36.84 24.97 -27.83
C ARG A 294 -37.12 23.75 -26.93
N ARG A 295 -38.35 23.61 -26.40
CA ARG A 295 -38.74 22.45 -25.59
C ARG A 295 -38.70 21.15 -26.41
N GLU A 296 -39.19 21.18 -27.65
CA GLU A 296 -39.24 20.00 -28.52
C GLU A 296 -37.86 19.48 -28.92
N ARG A 297 -36.94 20.37 -29.32
CA ARG A 297 -35.57 19.96 -29.68
C ARG A 297 -34.79 19.43 -28.48
N LEU A 298 -34.93 20.04 -27.30
CA LEU A 298 -34.28 19.57 -26.06
C LEU A 298 -34.87 18.25 -25.57
N ARG A 299 -36.20 18.07 -25.64
CA ARG A 299 -36.87 16.78 -25.36
C ARG A 299 -36.33 15.67 -26.24
N HIS A 300 -36.20 15.92 -27.54
CA HIS A 300 -35.70 14.92 -28.49
C HIS A 300 -34.23 14.56 -28.24
N CYS A 301 -33.40 15.55 -27.89
CA CYS A 301 -31.99 15.33 -27.57
C CYS A 301 -31.82 14.52 -26.27
N MET A 302 -32.60 14.84 -25.23
CA MET A 302 -32.53 14.11 -23.95
C MET A 302 -33.15 12.71 -23.99
N CYS A 303 -34.23 12.48 -24.75
CA CYS A 303 -34.75 11.13 -24.96
C CYS A 303 -33.70 10.19 -25.56
N ARG A 304 -32.83 10.71 -26.44
CA ARG A 304 -31.69 9.95 -26.96
C ARG A 304 -30.64 9.66 -25.90
N VAL A 305 -30.32 10.63 -25.03
CA VAL A 305 -29.37 10.41 -23.91
C VAL A 305 -29.89 9.35 -22.95
N VAL A 306 -31.16 9.45 -22.51
CA VAL A 306 -31.79 8.48 -21.60
C VAL A 306 -31.86 7.09 -22.23
N SER A 307 -32.17 7.01 -23.52
CA SER A 307 -32.19 5.74 -24.27
C SER A 307 -30.80 5.10 -24.35
N ILE A 308 -29.75 5.88 -24.62
CA ILE A 308 -28.36 5.40 -24.66
C ILE A 308 -27.90 4.93 -23.27
N THR A 309 -28.20 5.68 -22.21
CA THR A 309 -27.81 5.30 -20.84
C THR A 309 -28.57 4.07 -20.35
N SER A 310 -29.86 3.94 -20.69
CA SER A 310 -30.65 2.74 -20.38
C SER A 310 -30.09 1.51 -21.10
N HIS A 311 -29.68 1.66 -22.35
CA HIS A 311 -29.04 0.59 -23.11
C HIS A 311 -27.69 0.17 -22.50
N LEU A 312 -26.85 1.15 -22.10
CA LEU A 312 -25.57 0.88 -21.42
C LEU A 312 -25.74 0.22 -20.04
N MET A 313 -26.81 0.56 -19.30
CA MET A 313 -27.14 -0.06 -18.00
C MET A 313 -27.77 -1.45 -18.13
N SER A 314 -28.37 -1.77 -19.28
CA SER A 314 -28.93 -3.10 -19.59
C SER A 314 -27.88 -4.12 -20.06
N LEU A 315 -26.64 -3.70 -20.31
CA LEU A 315 -25.57 -4.60 -20.70
C LEU A 315 -25.14 -5.48 -19.52
N PRO A 316 -25.00 -6.80 -19.72
CA PRO A 316 -24.51 -7.70 -18.68
C PRO A 316 -23.13 -7.26 -18.16
N PRO A 317 -22.86 -7.33 -16.84
CA PRO A 317 -21.59 -6.89 -16.26
C PRO A 317 -20.34 -7.51 -16.88
N TRP A 318 -20.45 -8.71 -17.45
CA TRP A 318 -19.34 -9.44 -18.10
C TRP A 318 -18.91 -8.85 -19.45
N LEU A 319 -19.79 -8.13 -20.16
CA LEU A 319 -19.48 -7.49 -21.46
C LEU A 319 -18.60 -6.23 -21.27
N LEU A 320 -18.74 -5.53 -20.15
CA LEU A 320 -17.89 -4.39 -19.77
C LEU A 320 -16.52 -4.81 -19.21
N LEU A 321 -16.38 -6.08 -18.81
CA LEU A 321 -15.16 -6.65 -18.23
C LEU A 321 -14.21 -7.31 -19.27
N GLN A 322 -14.66 -7.54 -20.51
CA GLN A 322 -13.91 -8.30 -21.52
C GLN A 322 -13.16 -7.47 -22.59
N GLY A 323 -13.03 -6.14 -22.42
CA GLY A 323 -12.31 -5.27 -23.38
C GLY A 323 -10.82 -5.58 -23.62
N GLY A 324 -10.27 -6.65 -23.02
CA GLY A 324 -8.87 -7.08 -23.17
C GLY A 324 -8.65 -8.45 -23.84
N ARG A 325 -9.69 -9.16 -24.32
CA ARG A 325 -9.54 -10.52 -24.90
C ARG A 325 -10.13 -10.72 -26.30
N ALA A 326 -10.34 -9.64 -27.06
CA ALA A 326 -10.96 -9.72 -28.39
C ALA A 326 -9.97 -9.59 -29.57
N LEU A 327 -8.69 -9.96 -29.40
CA LEU A 327 -7.67 -9.80 -30.47
C LEU A 327 -6.96 -11.10 -30.91
N GLU A 328 -7.43 -12.28 -30.50
CA GLU A 328 -6.87 -13.56 -30.96
C GLU A 328 -7.75 -14.32 -31.97
N ALA A 329 -8.87 -13.76 -32.39
CA ALA A 329 -9.81 -14.42 -33.32
C ALA A 329 -9.87 -13.80 -34.72
N VAL A 330 -8.79 -13.14 -35.18
CA VAL A 330 -8.64 -12.72 -36.59
C VAL A 330 -7.29 -13.17 -37.12
N ARG A 331 -7.17 -14.49 -37.27
CA ARG A 331 -6.25 -15.17 -38.20
C ARG A 331 -6.99 -16.39 -38.74
N LEU A 332 -7.82 -16.14 -39.75
CA LEU A 332 -8.11 -17.05 -40.86
C LEU A 332 -8.27 -16.19 -42.11
#